data_AF-A0A7S2FK60-F1
#
_entry.id   AF-A0A7S2FK60-F1
#
_cell.length_a   1.000
_cell.length_b   1.000
_cell.length_c   1.000
_cell.angle_alpha   90.00
_cell.angle_beta   90.00
_cell.angle_gamma   90.00
#
_symmetry.space_group_name_H-M   'P 1'
#
loop_
_entity.id
_entity.type
_entity.pdbx_description
1 polymer ?
#
loop_
_entity_poly.entity_id
_entity_poly.type
_entity_poly.pdbx_seq_one_letter_code
_entity_poly.pdbx_strand_id
1 'polypeptide(L)'
;HVPMDNKCWGVHLHGSCSADFVPMKRHFANRFCTVCRSKSFEVPITHVSTVPVNCPELTNSKADGFWSATPLHVQGRIVNNTSLCRGPPLVLFSMSSAPGHDWDMLPKQPIPDNWITARG
;
A
#
# COMPACT_ATOMS: atom_id res chain seq x y z
N HIS A 1 -14.65 -7.63 17.66
CA HIS A 1 -14.80 -7.46 16.20
C HIS A 1 -15.01 -5.98 15.91
N VAL A 2 -13.97 -5.25 15.51
CA VAL A 2 -14.12 -3.84 15.10
C VAL A 2 -14.64 -3.84 13.66
N PRO A 3 -15.77 -3.18 13.35
CA PRO A 3 -16.39 -3.26 12.04
C PRO A 3 -15.59 -2.44 11.01
N MET A 4 -15.73 -2.87 9.75
CA MET A 4 -15.34 -2.17 8.53
C MET A 4 -15.14 -0.67 8.75
N ASP A 5 -13.90 -0.20 8.64
CA ASP A 5 -13.68 1.23 8.39
C ASP A 5 -14.47 1.57 7.12
N ASN A 6 -15.64 2.21 7.29
CA ASN A 6 -16.51 2.72 6.21
C ASN A 6 -15.86 3.89 5.47
N LYS A 7 -14.53 3.85 5.35
CA LYS A 7 -13.69 4.89 4.80
C LYS A 7 -13.00 4.32 3.59
N CYS A 8 -12.91 5.15 2.56
CA CYS A 8 -12.21 4.74 1.36
C CYS A 8 -10.72 4.63 1.66
N TRP A 9 -10.07 3.62 1.08
CA TRP A 9 -8.66 3.34 1.35
C TRP A 9 -7.71 4.47 0.94
N GLY A 10 -8.16 5.41 0.10
CA GLY A 10 -7.43 6.65 -0.21
C GLY A 10 -7.14 7.51 1.03
N VAL A 11 -7.96 7.44 2.09
CA VAL A 11 -7.69 8.17 3.34
C VAL A 11 -6.36 7.73 3.99
N HIS A 12 -6.00 6.45 3.86
CA HIS A 12 -4.74 5.92 4.37
C HIS A 12 -3.52 6.40 3.57
N LEU A 13 -3.75 6.98 2.39
CA LEU A 13 -2.72 7.37 1.43
C LEU A 13 -2.50 8.88 1.37
N HIS A 14 -3.60 9.66 1.41
CA HIS A 14 -3.54 11.11 1.23
C HIS A 14 -4.43 11.89 2.22
N GLY A 15 -4.92 11.24 3.28
CA GLY A 15 -5.55 11.90 4.43
C GLY A 15 -6.97 12.42 4.24
N SER A 16 -7.54 12.36 3.03
CA SER A 16 -8.92 12.78 2.76
C SER A 16 -9.65 11.79 1.86
N CYS A 17 -10.96 11.62 2.01
CA CYS A 17 -11.77 10.89 1.04
C CYS A 17 -13.25 11.32 1.15
N SER A 18 -14.08 10.91 0.19
CA SER A 18 -15.53 11.15 0.22
C SER A 18 -16.16 10.50 1.46
N ALA A 19 -16.95 11.30 2.20
CA ALA A 19 -17.60 10.89 3.45
C ALA A 19 -18.68 9.82 3.25
N ASP A 20 -19.31 9.79 2.07
CA ASP A 20 -20.44 8.89 1.76
C ASP A 20 -19.99 7.57 1.10
N PHE A 21 -18.70 7.25 1.18
CA PHE A 21 -18.17 6.06 0.52
C PHE A 21 -18.61 4.77 1.23
N VAL A 22 -19.28 3.89 0.48
CA VAL A 22 -19.59 2.53 0.93
C VAL A 22 -18.70 1.52 0.19
N PRO A 23 -17.77 0.84 0.88
CA PRO A 23 -16.90 -0.15 0.24
C PRO A 23 -17.70 -1.36 -0.26
N MET A 24 -17.50 -1.75 -1.51
CA MET A 24 -18.04 -3.00 -2.04
C MET A 24 -17.03 -4.14 -1.88
N LYS A 25 -17.53 -5.38 -1.83
CA LYS A 25 -16.69 -6.58 -1.70
C LYS A 25 -16.04 -6.99 -3.04
N ARG A 26 -15.25 -8.06 -3.01
CA ARG A 26 -14.54 -8.74 -4.12
C ARG A 26 -13.30 -8.05 -4.67
N HIS A 27 -13.42 -6.84 -5.22
CA HIS A 27 -12.29 -6.22 -5.94
C HIS A 27 -11.54 -5.21 -5.09
N PHE A 28 -10.21 -5.19 -5.20
CA PHE A 28 -9.36 -4.20 -4.53
C PHE A 28 -9.81 -2.76 -4.82
N ALA A 29 -10.12 -2.46 -6.09
CA ALA A 29 -10.60 -1.15 -6.52
C ALA A 29 -11.92 -0.73 -5.85
N ASN A 30 -12.76 -1.70 -5.42
CA ASN A 30 -14.03 -1.42 -4.77
C ASN A 30 -13.89 -0.88 -3.35
N ARG A 31 -12.66 -0.81 -2.82
CA ARG A 31 -12.33 -0.20 -1.54
C ARG A 31 -11.92 1.28 -1.65
N PHE A 32 -11.92 1.82 -2.88
CA PHE A 32 -11.64 3.22 -3.18
C PHE A 32 -12.91 3.95 -3.64
N CYS A 33 -13.09 5.19 -3.20
CA CYS A 33 -14.21 6.01 -3.66
C CYS A 33 -14.06 6.37 -5.14
N THR A 34 -15.10 6.94 -5.73
CA THR A 34 -15.12 7.36 -7.14
C THR A 34 -14.01 8.37 -7.47
N VAL A 35 -13.66 9.26 -6.53
CA VAL A 35 -12.55 10.23 -6.69
C VAL A 35 -11.20 9.50 -6.75
N CYS A 36 -10.90 8.63 -5.79
CA CYS A 36 -9.65 7.88 -5.77
C CYS A 36 -9.53 6.83 -6.88
N ARG A 37 -10.65 6.42 -7.50
CA ARG A 37 -10.63 5.55 -8.68
C ARG A 37 -10.44 6.33 -9.98
N SER A 38 -10.96 7.55 -10.07
CA SER A 38 -10.89 8.38 -11.28
C SER A 38 -9.61 9.19 -11.37
N LYS A 39 -8.96 9.47 -10.22
CA LYS A 39 -7.68 10.17 -10.15
C LYS A 39 -6.61 9.21 -9.68
N SER A 40 -5.41 9.30 -10.26
CA SER A 40 -4.21 8.79 -9.59
C SER A 40 -4.02 9.56 -8.29
N PHE A 41 -3.56 8.88 -7.24
CA PHE A 41 -3.07 9.52 -6.03
C PHE A 41 -1.56 9.26 -5.91
N GLU A 42 -0.88 10.22 -5.31
CA GLU A 42 0.55 10.15 -5.07
C GLU A 42 0.80 9.65 -3.64
N VAL A 43 1.92 8.97 -3.46
CA VAL A 43 2.39 8.52 -2.14
C VAL A 43 3.83 9.00 -1.96
N PRO A 44 4.22 9.46 -0.76
CA PRO A 44 5.59 9.84 -0.51
C PRO A 44 6.54 8.67 -0.77
N ILE A 45 7.65 8.92 -1.47
CA ILE A 45 8.64 7.87 -1.78
C ILE A 45 9.19 7.19 -0.52
N THR A 46 9.21 7.90 0.61
CA THR A 46 9.62 7.40 1.93
C THR A 46 8.70 6.32 2.51
N HIS A 47 7.52 6.10 1.91
CA HIS A 47 6.58 5.03 2.26
C HIS A 47 6.64 3.86 1.28
N VAL A 48 7.47 3.91 0.22
CA VAL A 48 7.49 2.89 -0.82
C VAL A 48 8.87 2.26 -0.89
N SER A 49 8.93 0.96 -1.08
CA SER A 49 10.18 0.26 -1.38
C SER A 49 9.94 -0.99 -2.20
N THR A 50 10.98 -1.42 -2.88
CA THR A 50 11.00 -2.73 -3.54
C THR A 50 11.50 -3.78 -2.56
N VAL A 51 10.98 -5.00 -2.68
CA VAL A 51 11.45 -6.16 -1.92
C VAL A 51 11.83 -7.29 -2.89
N PRO A 52 12.67 -8.25 -2.49
CA PRO A 52 13.01 -9.40 -3.32
C PRO A 52 11.76 -10.21 -3.67
N VAL A 53 11.76 -10.80 -4.86
CA VAL A 53 10.62 -11.58 -5.41
C VAL A 53 10.21 -12.73 -4.49
N ASN A 54 11.15 -13.26 -3.70
CA ASN A 54 10.95 -14.40 -2.81
C ASN A 54 10.85 -13.98 -1.34
N CYS A 55 10.04 -12.97 -1.01
CA CYS A 55 9.76 -12.60 0.37
C CYS A 55 8.37 -13.12 0.79
N PRO A 56 8.22 -14.41 1.17
CA PRO A 56 6.92 -15.02 1.50
C PRO A 56 6.23 -14.40 2.72
N GLU A 57 7.02 -13.73 3.54
CA GLU A 57 6.60 -12.93 4.69
C GLU A 57 5.72 -11.75 4.30
N LEU A 58 5.85 -11.26 3.07
CA LEU A 58 5.08 -10.16 2.55
C LEU A 58 3.98 -10.72 1.65
N THR A 59 2.82 -10.98 2.24
CA THR A 59 1.61 -11.32 1.51
C THR A 59 0.48 -10.38 1.90
N ASN A 60 -0.33 -10.00 0.90
CA ASN A 60 -1.52 -9.20 1.20
C ASN A 60 -2.51 -10.08 1.96
N SER A 61 -2.93 -9.61 3.14
CA SER A 61 -3.95 -10.26 3.93
C SER A 61 -5.25 -10.40 3.14
N LYS A 62 -5.90 -11.57 3.28
CA LYS A 62 -7.25 -11.80 2.76
C LYS A 62 -8.33 -11.22 3.67
N ALA A 63 -7.96 -10.75 4.87
CA ALA A 63 -8.88 -10.10 5.80
C ALA A 63 -9.34 -8.73 5.28
N ASP A 64 -10.48 -8.25 5.76
CA ASP A 64 -10.99 -6.92 5.43
C ASP A 64 -10.08 -5.84 6.08
N GLY A 65 -9.26 -5.16 5.28
CA GLY A 65 -8.40 -4.05 5.75
C GLY A 65 -7.42 -3.54 4.70
N PHE A 66 -7.05 -2.26 4.75
CA PHE A 66 -6.06 -1.71 3.81
C PHE A 66 -4.67 -2.23 4.12
N TRP A 67 -4.21 -2.21 5.35
CA TRP A 67 -2.87 -2.71 5.65
C TRP A 67 -2.86 -4.21 5.89
N SER A 68 -1.78 -4.87 5.50
CA SER A 68 -1.47 -6.24 5.90
C SER A 68 -0.42 -6.17 7.00
N ALA A 69 -0.59 -6.99 8.04
CA ALA A 69 0.46 -7.16 9.04
C ALA A 69 1.65 -7.85 8.37
N THR A 70 2.84 -7.29 8.53
CA THR A 70 4.08 -7.96 8.15
C THR A 70 4.70 -8.62 9.39
N PRO A 71 5.61 -9.60 9.22
CA PRO A 71 6.29 -10.26 10.34
C PRO A 71 7.11 -9.35 11.25
N LEU A 72 7.32 -8.10 10.84
CA LEU A 72 8.09 -7.10 11.55
C LEU A 72 7.22 -6.10 12.30
N HIS A 73 5.98 -6.47 12.63
CA HIS A 73 5.01 -5.59 13.29
C HIS A 73 4.71 -4.26 12.55
N VAL A 74 5.17 -4.15 11.30
CA VAL A 74 4.89 -3.01 10.42
C VAL A 74 3.69 -3.34 9.54
N GLN A 75 2.88 -2.32 9.24
CA GLN A 75 1.75 -2.43 8.34
C GLN A 75 2.18 -2.10 6.91
N GLY A 76 1.98 -3.04 5.97
CA GLY A 76 2.37 -2.89 4.57
C GLY A 76 1.37 -3.50 3.59
N ARG A 77 1.47 -3.12 2.31
CA ARG A 77 0.66 -3.69 1.22
C ARG A 77 1.47 -3.75 -0.07
N ILE A 78 1.44 -4.91 -0.72
CA ILE A 78 1.96 -5.07 -2.08
C ILE A 78 0.95 -4.44 -3.06
N VAL A 79 1.41 -3.50 -3.89
CA VAL A 79 0.56 -2.73 -4.81
C VAL A 79 0.63 -3.22 -6.27
N ASN A 80 1.70 -3.91 -6.65
CA ASN A 80 1.88 -4.48 -8.00
C ASN A 80 1.62 -6.01 -8.05
N ASN A 81 0.66 -6.52 -7.26
CA ASN A 81 0.38 -7.96 -7.17
C ASN A 81 -0.67 -8.46 -8.19
N THR A 82 -0.61 -8.00 -9.44
CA THR A 82 -1.48 -8.50 -10.52
C THR A 82 -0.69 -9.32 -11.51
N SER A 83 -1.32 -10.29 -12.18
CA SER A 83 -0.64 -11.23 -13.09
C SER A 83 0.11 -10.57 -14.25
N LEU A 84 -0.23 -9.31 -14.58
CA LEU A 84 0.43 -8.54 -15.64
C LEU A 84 1.60 -7.69 -15.15
N CYS A 85 1.73 -7.49 -13.83
CA CYS A 85 2.86 -6.75 -13.26
C CYS A 85 4.15 -7.58 -13.39
N ARG A 86 5.25 -6.91 -13.76
CA ARG A 86 6.58 -7.52 -13.87
C ARG A 86 7.56 -6.80 -12.96
N GLY A 87 8.61 -7.50 -12.54
CA GLY A 87 9.66 -6.96 -11.67
C GLY A 87 9.45 -7.26 -10.19
N PRO A 88 10.29 -6.70 -9.30
CA PRO A 88 10.19 -6.89 -7.86
C PRO A 88 8.85 -6.35 -7.32
N PRO A 89 8.29 -6.97 -6.27
CA PRO A 89 7.12 -6.43 -5.59
C PRO A 89 7.39 -5.02 -5.05
N LEU A 90 6.44 -4.13 -5.32
CA LEU A 90 6.34 -2.79 -4.76
C LEU A 90 5.48 -2.86 -3.51
N VAL A 91 6.07 -2.48 -2.39
CA VAL A 91 5.38 -2.48 -1.10
C VAL A 91 5.23 -1.06 -0.62
N LEU A 92 4.01 -0.73 -0.25
CA LEU A 92 3.63 0.51 0.39
C LEU A 92 3.48 0.28 1.90
N PHE A 93 4.06 1.16 2.71
CA PHE A 93 4.04 1.10 4.16
C PHE A 93 3.17 2.19 4.77
N SER A 94 2.53 1.88 5.89
CA SER A 94 1.64 2.82 6.58
C SER A 94 2.39 3.98 7.24
N MET A 95 3.64 3.76 7.63
CA MET A 95 4.51 4.76 8.25
C MET A 95 5.76 4.94 7.39
N SER A 96 6.26 6.17 7.36
CA SER A 96 7.57 6.45 6.77
C SER A 96 8.65 5.72 7.57
N SER A 97 9.74 5.37 6.88
CA SER A 97 10.93 4.81 7.50
C SER A 97 11.61 5.83 8.41
N ALA A 98 11.15 6.00 9.65
CA ALA A 98 11.94 6.65 10.67
C ALA A 98 13.13 5.74 11.04
N PRO A 99 14.35 6.28 11.24
CA PRO A 99 15.49 5.47 11.68
C PRO A 99 15.16 4.69 12.96
N GLY A 100 15.45 3.38 12.98
CA GLY A 100 15.25 2.53 14.16
C GLY A 100 13.88 1.83 14.25
N HIS A 101 13.11 1.76 13.16
CA HIS A 101 11.98 0.84 13.06
C HIS A 101 12.42 -0.50 12.47
N ASP A 102 11.75 -1.59 12.88
CA ASP A 102 11.93 -2.97 12.40
C ASP A 102 11.89 -3.06 10.85
N TRP A 103 11.30 -2.06 10.20
CA TRP A 103 11.34 -1.84 8.76
C TRP A 103 12.74 -1.95 8.15
N ASP A 104 13.79 -1.42 8.78
CA ASP A 104 15.18 -1.48 8.25
C ASP A 104 15.77 -2.89 8.16
N MET A 105 15.11 -3.88 8.77
CA MET A 105 15.51 -5.27 8.70
C MET A 105 15.07 -5.98 7.41
N LEU A 106 14.15 -5.38 6.63
CA LEU A 106 13.78 -5.97 5.33
C LEU A 106 14.86 -5.74 4.28
N PRO A 107 15.13 -6.73 3.41
CA PRO A 107 16.11 -6.61 2.33
C PRO A 107 15.59 -5.69 1.21
N LYS A 108 15.37 -4.41 1.51
CA LYS A 108 14.83 -3.43 0.56
C LYS A 108 15.83 -3.20 -0.55
N GLN A 109 15.31 -2.94 -1.74
CA GLN A 109 16.10 -2.33 -2.81
C GLN A 109 15.50 -0.95 -3.15
N PRO A 110 16.35 0.03 -3.51
CA PRO A 110 15.86 1.33 -3.96
C PRO A 110 14.91 1.15 -5.13
N ILE A 111 13.89 2.01 -5.20
CA ILE A 111 13.01 2.05 -6.36
C ILE A 111 13.82 2.62 -7.53
N PRO A 112 13.84 1.96 -8.70
CA PRO A 112 14.52 2.50 -9.87
C PRO A 112 14.02 3.91 -10.20
N ASP A 113 14.94 4.86 -10.45
CA ASP A 113 14.59 6.27 -10.69
C ASP A 113 13.60 6.43 -11.86
N ASN A 114 13.70 5.57 -12.88
CA ASN A 114 12.79 5.57 -14.02
C ASN A 114 11.36 5.11 -13.70
N TRP A 115 11.09 4.65 -12.48
CA TRP A 115 9.75 4.32 -11.98
C TRP A 115 9.14 5.47 -11.17
N ILE A 116 9.94 6.48 -10.84
CA ILE A 116 9.52 7.63 -10.05
C ILE A 116 9.25 8.78 -11.02
N THR A 117 8.01 9.26 -11.04
CA THR A 117 7.70 10.52 -11.72
C THR A 117 7.71 11.63 -10.68
N ALA A 118 8.81 12.40 -10.64
CA ALA A 118 8.86 13.60 -9.81
C ALA A 118 7.85 14.61 -10.38
N ARG A 119 6.94 15.09 -9.53
CA ARG A 119 6.18 16.32 -9.79
C ARG A 119 6.64 17.35 -8.77
N GLY A 120 7.14 18.48 -9.28
CA GLY A 120 7.52 19.64 -8.49
C GLY A 120 6.32 20.39 -7.93
#